data_AF-A0A643F928-F1
#
_entry.id   AF-A0A643F928-F1
#
_cell.length_a   1.000
_cell.length_b   1.000
_cell.length_c   1.000
_cell.angle_alpha   90.00
_cell.angle_beta   90.00
_cell.angle_gamma   90.00
#
_symmetry.space_group_name_H-M   'P 1'
#
loop_
_entity.id
_entity.type
_entity.pdbx_description
1 polymer ?
#
loop_
_entity_poly.entity_id
_entity_poly.type
_entity_poly.pdbx_seq_one_letter_code
_entity_poly.pdbx_strand_id
1 'polypeptide(L)' 'MTPAEIVARLRAVAADMESLGAAMDYFGGFNGRMTQHGREMVGAAGIAREWADEIEAEAPPQ' A
#
# COMPACT_ATOMS: atom_id res chain seq x y z
N MET A 1 -7.57 3.08 -18.63
CA MET A 1 -6.76 3.43 -17.46
C MET A 1 -5.76 4.47 -17.88
N THR A 2 -5.95 5.72 -17.45
CA THR A 2 -4.98 6.82 -17.58
C THR A 2 -3.92 6.70 -16.47
N PRO A 3 -2.77 7.40 -16.57
CA PRO A 3 -1.81 7.48 -15.46
C PRO A 3 -2.47 7.94 -14.14
N ALA A 4 -3.35 8.93 -14.21
CA ALA A 4 -4.10 9.41 -13.04
C ALA A 4 -5.02 8.33 -12.43
N GLU A 5 -5.68 7.52 -13.27
CA GLU A 5 -6.50 6.39 -12.80
C GLU A 5 -5.63 5.29 -12.15
N ILE A 6 -4.41 5.06 -12.65
CA ILE A 6 -3.46 4.12 -12.05
C ILE A 6 -2.97 4.63 -10.70
N VAL A 7 -2.58 5.90 -10.60
CA VAL A 7 -2.18 6.56 -9.33
C VAL A 7 -3.29 6.44 -8.30
N ALA A 8 -4.53 6.78 -8.66
CA ALA A 8 -5.67 6.68 -7.76
C ALA A 8 -5.89 5.24 -7.26
N ARG A 9 -5.74 4.25 -8.15
CA ARG A 9 -5.89 2.83 -7.78
C ARG A 9 -4.75 2.32 -6.91
N LEU A 10 -3.50 2.74 -7.17
CA LEU A 10 -2.34 2.42 -6.33
C LEU A 10 -2.52 3.00 -4.92
N ARG A 11 -2.94 4.26 -4.81
CA ARG A 11 -3.21 4.91 -3.53
C ARG A 11 -4.33 4.20 -2.76
N ALA A 12 -5.40 3.79 -3.44
CA ALA A 12 -6.49 3.03 -2.80
C ALA A 12 -6.03 1.65 -2.30
N VAL A 13 -5.32 0.89 -3.14
CA VAL A 13 -4.78 -0.43 -2.75
C VAL A 13 -3.81 -0.31 -1.58
N ALA A 14 -2.92 0.69 -1.60
CA ALA A 14 -2.01 0.93 -0.48
C ALA A 14 -2.76 1.21 0.83
N ALA A 15 -3.82 2.02 0.80
CA ALA A 15 -4.63 2.30 1.98
C ALA A 15 -5.31 1.05 2.53
N ASP A 16 -5.87 0.20 1.65
CA ASP A 16 -6.48 -1.08 2.04
C ASP A 16 -5.44 -2.04 2.65
N MET A 17 -4.26 -2.12 2.03
CA MET A 17 -3.15 -2.96 2.51
C MET A 17 -2.62 -2.49 3.87
N GLU A 18 -2.48 -1.19 4.09
CA GLU A 18 -2.11 -0.65 5.40
C GLU A 18 -3.15 -0.94 6.47
N SER A 19 -4.43 -0.70 6.16
CA SER A 19 -5.52 -0.92 7.11
C SER A 19 -5.61 -2.39 7.53
N LEU A 20 -5.60 -3.30 6.55
CA LEU A 20 -5.67 -4.72 6.81
C LEU A 20 -4.38 -5.25 7.45
N GLY A 21 -3.22 -4.84 6.96
CA GLY A 21 -1.92 -5.23 7.49
C GLY A 21 -1.73 -4.82 8.95
N ALA A 22 -2.16 -3.60 9.31
CA ALA A 22 -2.16 -3.13 10.70
C ALA A 22 -3.11 -3.94 11.59
N ALA A 23 -4.31 -4.29 11.10
CA ALA A 23 -5.23 -5.16 11.83
C ALA A 23 -4.61 -6.56 12.05
N MET A 24 -3.94 -7.12 11.04
CA MET A 24 -3.26 -8.41 11.14
C MET A 24 -2.09 -8.37 12.13
N ASP A 25 -1.30 -7.30 12.17
CA ASP A 25 -0.23 -7.10 13.17
C ASP A 25 -0.80 -6.98 14.58
N TYR A 26 -1.90 -6.24 14.75
CA TYR A 26 -2.57 -6.06 16.04
C TYR A 26 -3.19 -7.35 16.59
N PHE A 27 -3.97 -8.07 15.76
CA PHE A 27 -4.70 -9.27 16.19
C PHE A 27 -3.87 -10.56 16.12
N GLY A 28 -2.75 -10.56 15.40
CA GLY A 28 -1.92 -11.76 15.18
C GLY A 28 -1.13 -12.24 16.40
N GLY A 29 -1.11 -11.46 17.49
CA GLY A 29 -0.35 -11.77 18.71
C GLY A 29 1.16 -11.55 18.54
N PHE A 30 1.95 -11.93 19.55
CA PHE A 30 3.36 -11.52 19.63
C PHE A 30 4.28 -12.13 18.57
N ASN A 31 4.04 -13.37 18.12
CA ASN A 31 4.92 -14.08 17.18
C ASN A 31 4.13 -15.02 16.24
N GLY A 32 2.92 -14.60 15.85
CA GLY A 32 2.07 -15.36 14.93
C GLY A 32 2.41 -15.09 13.46
N ARG A 33 2.16 -16.07 12.58
CA ARG A 33 2.26 -15.86 11.11
C ARG A 33 1.38 -14.70 10.63
N MET A 34 0.24 -14.48 11.27
CA MET A 34 -0.66 -13.37 10.97
C MET A 34 0.03 -12.02 11.17
N THR A 35 0.78 -11.86 12.27
CA THR A 35 1.56 -10.66 12.58
C THR A 35 2.63 -10.41 11.52
N GLN A 36 3.39 -11.46 11.16
CA GLN A 36 4.40 -11.38 10.13
C GLN A 36 3.80 -10.93 8.78
N HIS A 37 2.74 -11.58 8.33
CA HIS A 37 2.09 -11.24 7.06
C HIS A 37 1.44 -9.86 7.08
N GLY A 38 0.97 -9.39 8.25
CA GLY A 38 0.48 -8.02 8.42
C GLY A 38 1.57 -6.99 8.13
N ARG A 39 2.76 -7.18 8.71
CA ARG A 39 3.91 -6.28 8.46
C ARG A 39 4.40 -6.32 7.02
N GLU A 40 4.43 -7.52 6.41
CA GLU A 40 4.77 -7.68 4.99
C GLU A 40 3.79 -6.90 4.10
N MET A 41 2.49 -6.96 4.42
CA MET A 41 1.45 -6.22 3.70
C MET A 41 1.60 -4.71 3.85
N VAL A 42 1.87 -4.20 5.06
CA VAL A 42 2.16 -2.78 5.28
C VAL A 42 3.40 -2.33 4.49
N GLY A 43 4.45 -3.16 4.45
CA GLY A 43 5.64 -2.88 3.64
C GLY A 43 5.32 -2.78 2.15
N ALA A 44 4.51 -3.69 1.63
CA ALA A 44 4.08 -3.66 0.23
C ALA A 44 3.14 -2.48 -0.10
N ALA A 45 2.35 -2.00 0.86
CA ALA A 45 1.59 -0.77 0.70
C ALA A 45 2.51 0.46 0.47
N GLY A 46 3.64 0.52 1.19
CA GLY A 46 4.65 1.55 1.00
C GLY A 46 5.19 1.58 -0.44
N ILE A 47 5.50 0.40 -1.00
CA ILE A 47 5.93 0.26 -2.40
C ILE A 47 4.85 0.75 -3.37
N ALA A 48 3.58 0.42 -3.13
CA ALA A 48 2.49 0.89 -3.98
C ALA A 48 2.31 2.42 -3.94
N ARG A 49 2.59 3.07 -2.79
CA ARG A 49 2.62 4.54 -2.69
C ARG A 49 3.79 5.14 -3.45
N GLU A 50 4.98 4.56 -3.33
CA GLU A 50 6.17 5.00 -4.04
C GLU A 50 5.95 5.00 -5.56
N TRP A 51 5.41 3.90 -6.11
CA TRP A 51 5.06 3.85 -7.53
C TRP A 51 4.01 4.89 -7.94
N ALA A 52 3.04 5.19 -7.06
CA ALA A 52 2.05 6.23 -7.33
C ALA A 52 2.70 7.63 -7.40
N ASP A 53 3.64 7.91 -6.50
CA ASP A 53 4.37 9.16 -6.47
C ASP A 53 5.32 9.30 -7.68
N GLU A 54 5.97 8.22 -8.10
CA GLU A 54 6.80 8.18 -9.32
C GLU A 54 5.99 8.49 -10.58
N ILE A 55 4.82 7.84 -10.75
CA ILE A 55 3.95 8.07 -11.92
C ILE A 55 3.42 9.51 -11.94
N GLU A 56 3.09 10.07 -10.77
CA GLU A 56 2.63 11.46 -10.66
C GLU A 56 3.75 12.46 -10.98
N ALA A 57 5.01 12.15 -10.62
CA ALA A 57 6.17 12.97 -10.93
C ALA A 57 6.54 12.94 -12.43
N GLU A 58 6.28 11.82 -13.12
CA GLU A 58 6.49 11.69 -14.56
C GLU A 58 5.37 12.32 -15.41
N ALA A 59 4.22 12.63 -14.80
CA ALA A 59 3.09 13.23 -15.50
C ALA A 59 3.40 14.70 -15.88
N PRO A 60 3.18 15.10 -17.15
CA PRO A 60 3.36 16.49 -17.55
C PRO A 60 2.40 17.41 -16.76
N PRO A 61 2.82 18.65 -16.45
CA PRO A 61 1.95 19.61 -15.77
C PRO A 61 0.69 19.83 -16.61
N GLN A 62 -0.46 19.74 -15.94
CA GLN A 62 -1.81 19.90 -16.50
C GLN A 62 -2.11 21.38 -16.74
#